data_AF-A0A7C2ELU6-F1
#
_entry.id   AF-A0A7C2ELU6-F1
#
_cell.length_a   1.000
_cell.length_b   1.000
_cell.length_c   1.000
_cell.angle_alpha   90.00
_cell.angle_beta   90.00
_cell.angle_gamma   90.00
#
_symmetry.space_group_name_H-M   'P 1'
#
loop_
_entity.id
_entity.type
_entity.pdbx_description
1 polymer ?
#
loop_
_entity_poly.entity_id
_entity_poly.type
_entity_poly.pdbx_seq_one_letter_code
_entity_poly.pdbx_strand_id
1 'polypeptide(L)'
;MYRTGELFQDRKLFMYVITAIVMSGYDAVATMQHIGRGVAAEGNPLMESLIQQNALLFFLVKMTVTAFGLLVCYRFSNLRTARLGIRLAVVLYSFVCMYHVMIIFFE
;
A
#
# COMPACT_ATOMS: atom_id res chain seq x y z
N MET A 1 -8.47 30.43 14.53
CA MET A 1 -9.23 29.55 15.45
C MET A 1 -9.48 28.23 14.73
N TYR A 2 -8.51 27.30 14.80
CA TYR A 2 -8.64 26.00 14.13
C TYR A 2 -9.72 25.18 14.84
N ARG A 3 -10.74 24.76 14.08
CA ARG A 3 -11.87 23.99 14.60
C ARG A 3 -11.32 22.66 15.11
N THR A 4 -11.49 22.36 16.40
CA THR A 4 -10.93 21.18 17.07
C THR A 4 -11.19 19.87 16.32
N GLY A 5 -12.26 19.80 15.51
CA GLY A 5 -12.55 18.67 14.62
C GLY A 5 -11.55 18.42 13.48
N GLU A 6 -10.85 19.44 12.97
CA GLU A 6 -9.85 19.26 11.90
C GLU A 6 -8.59 18.56 12.43
N LEU A 7 -8.12 18.95 13.62
CA LEU A 7 -6.93 18.36 14.25
C LEU A 7 -7.10 16.85 14.54
N PHE A 8 -8.29 16.44 15.00
CA PHE A 8 -8.61 15.03 15.22
C PHE A 8 -8.75 14.25 13.90
N GLN A 9 -9.25 14.91 12.85
CA GLN A 9 -9.41 14.31 11.55
C GLN A 9 -8.06 14.10 10.84
N ASP A 10 -7.15 15.07 10.95
CA ASP A 10 -5.77 14.97 10.47
C ASP A 10 -5.02 13.83 11.17
N ARG A 11 -5.18 13.69 12.50
CA ARG A 11 -4.54 12.60 13.25
C ARG A 11 -5.05 11.21 12.83
N LYS A 12 -6.34 11.05 12.55
CA LYS A 12 -6.91 9.80 12.02
C LYS A 12 -6.43 9.52 10.60
N LEU A 13 -6.38 10.53 9.73
CA LEU A 13 -5.84 10.42 8.38
C LEU A 13 -4.38 10.01 8.39
N PHE A 14 -3.58 10.59 9.27
CA PHE A 14 -2.19 10.22 9.47
C PHE A 14 -2.03 8.76 9.89
N MET A 15 -2.86 8.28 10.83
CA MET A 15 -2.89 6.85 11.20
C MET A 15 -3.24 5.95 10.01
N TYR A 16 -4.20 6.34 9.16
CA TYR A 16 -4.53 5.58 7.94
C TYR A 16 -3.37 5.54 6.94
N VAL A 17 -2.65 6.66 6.76
CA VAL A 17 -1.47 6.73 5.89
C VAL A 17 -0.38 5.79 6.39
N ILE A 18 -0.05 5.83 7.69
CA ILE A 18 0.94 4.92 8.27
C ILE A 18 0.49 3.46 8.12
N THR A 19 -0.78 3.17 8.39
CA THR A 19 -1.31 1.80 8.25
C THR A 19 -1.20 1.30 6.81
N ALA A 20 -1.54 2.14 5.82
CA ALA A 20 -1.42 1.79 4.41
C ALA A 20 0.04 1.58 3.96
N ILE A 21 0.99 2.37 4.48
CA ILE A 21 2.42 2.18 4.22
C ILE A 21 2.89 0.83 4.78
N VAL A 22 2.52 0.50 6.02
CA VAL A 22 2.87 -0.78 6.64
C VAL A 22 2.26 -1.96 5.88
N MET A 23 0.98 -1.86 5.51
CA MET A 23 0.31 -2.89 4.69
C MET A 23 0.96 -3.06 3.31
N SER A 24 1.34 -1.95 2.66
CA SER A 24 2.06 -2.00 1.37
C SER A 24 3.43 -2.67 1.50
N GLY A 25 4.14 -2.40 2.60
CA GLY A 25 5.40 -3.07 2.89
C GLY A 25 5.23 -4.58 3.08
N TYR A 26 4.22 -5.00 3.85
CA TYR A 26 3.89 -6.41 4.04
C TYR A 26 3.54 -7.12 2.71
N ASP A 27 2.66 -6.49 1.92
CA ASP A 27 2.27 -6.95 0.59
C ASP A 27 3.49 -7.12 -0.34
N ALA A 28 4.41 -6.15 -0.35
CA ALA A 28 5.65 -6.24 -1.12
C ALA A 28 6.52 -7.44 -0.69
N VAL A 29 6.67 -7.67 0.61
CA VAL A 29 7.44 -8.81 1.15
C VAL A 29 6.78 -10.14 0.80
N ALA A 30 5.46 -10.24 0.96
CA ALA A 30 4.71 -11.43 0.61
C ALA A 30 4.80 -11.72 -0.90
N THR A 31 4.66 -10.71 -1.75
CA THR A 31 4.83 -10.83 -3.21
C THR A 31 6.23 -11.35 -3.58
N MET A 32 7.28 -10.80 -2.97
CA MET A 32 8.65 -11.29 -3.17
C MET A 32 8.83 -12.75 -2.75
N GLN A 33 8.23 -13.16 -1.62
CA GLN A 33 8.30 -14.55 -1.15
C GLN A 33 7.55 -15.51 -2.08
N HIS A 34 6.36 -15.16 -2.55
CA HIS A 34 5.58 -16.04 -3.45
C HIS A 34 6.23 -16.19 -4.83
N ILE A 35 6.79 -15.12 -5.39
CA ILE A 35 7.52 -15.18 -6.66
C ILE A 35 8.82 -15.96 -6.50
N GLY A 36 9.55 -15.73 -5.41
CA GLY A 36 10.78 -16.49 -5.11
C GLY A 36 10.53 -18.00 -4.91
N ARG A 37 9.32 -18.40 -4.50
CA ARG A 37 8.89 -19.80 -4.39
C ARG A 37 8.27 -20.36 -5.67
N GLY A 38 8.03 -19.53 -6.70
CA GLY A 38 7.39 -19.95 -7.96
C GLY A 38 5.88 -20.22 -7.86
N VAL A 39 5.24 -19.78 -6.78
CA VAL A 39 3.83 -20.09 -6.44
C VAL A 39 2.86 -19.12 -7.12
N ALA A 40 3.31 -17.89 -7.36
CA ALA A 40 2.52 -16.86 -8.01
C ALA A 40 3.32 -16.20 -9.14
N ALA A 41 2.73 -16.16 -10.34
CA ALA A 41 3.22 -15.34 -11.44
C ALA A 41 2.63 -13.93 -11.30
N GLU A 42 3.48 -12.90 -11.37
CA GLU A 42 2.99 -11.54 -11.33
C GLU A 42 2.28 -11.20 -12.65
N GLY A 43 0.98 -10.90 -12.60
CA GLY A 43 0.19 -10.61 -13.81
C GLY A 43 0.60 -9.34 -14.55
N ASN A 44 1.50 -8.53 -13.96
CA ASN A 44 2.05 -7.33 -14.59
C ASN A 44 3.49 -7.62 -15.07
N PRO A 45 3.72 -7.77 -16.39
CA PRO A 45 5.03 -8.18 -16.93
C PRO A 45 6.16 -7.18 -16.64
N LEU A 46 5.83 -5.90 -16.47
CA LEU A 46 6.80 -4.88 -16.05
C LEU A 46 7.33 -5.17 -14.64
N MET A 47 6.42 -5.55 -13.76
CA MET A 47 6.60 -5.71 -12.34
C MET A 47 7.36 -7.03 -12.06
N GLU A 48 7.04 -8.08 -12.83
CA GLU A 48 7.78 -9.34 -12.85
C GLU A 48 9.25 -9.12 -13.24
N SER A 49 9.50 -8.30 -14.28
CA SER A 49 10.88 -8.00 -14.70
C SER A 49 11.69 -7.27 -13.63
N LEU A 50 11.04 -6.38 -12.85
CA LEU A 50 11.69 -5.67 -11.76
C LEU A 50 12.06 -6.62 -10.60
N ILE A 51 11.19 -7.59 -10.31
CA ILE A 51 11.42 -8.57 -9.24
C ILE A 51 12.54 -9.53 -9.62
N GLN A 52 12.57 -9.99 -10.88
CA GLN A 52 13.65 -10.84 -11.39
C GLN A 52 15.01 -10.13 -11.41
N GLN A 53 15.02 -8.81 -11.68
CA GLN A 53 16.27 -8.03 -11.66
C GLN A 53 16.72 -7.71 -10.24
N ASN A 54 15.85 -7.11 -9.41
CA ASN A 54 16.19 -6.68 -8.05
C ASN A 54 14.93 -6.56 -7.18
N ALA A 55 14.68 -7.57 -6.35
CA ALA A 55 13.61 -7.57 -5.33
C ALA A 55 13.62 -6.32 -4.42
N LEU A 56 14.80 -5.85 -4.01
CA LEU A 56 14.93 -4.61 -3.22
C LEU A 56 14.46 -3.36 -3.98
N LEU A 57 14.69 -3.31 -5.29
CA LEU A 57 14.32 -2.18 -6.14
C LEU A 57 12.80 -2.17 -6.34
N PHE A 58 12.19 -3.34 -6.53
CA PHE A 58 10.73 -3.50 -6.51
C PHE A 58 10.11 -2.98 -5.20
N PHE A 59 10.63 -3.42 -4.05
CA PHE A 59 10.17 -2.96 -2.75
C PHE A 59 10.26 -1.44 -2.60
N LEU A 60 11.43 -0.86 -2.95
CA LEU A 60 11.64 0.59 -2.87
C LEU A 60 10.70 1.35 -3.78
N VAL A 61 10.52 0.94 -5.02
CA VAL A 61 9.60 1.60 -5.96
C VAL A 61 8.18 1.54 -5.45
N LYS A 62 7.70 0.36 -5.03
CA LYS A 62 6.34 0.19 -4.49
C LYS A 62 6.12 1.08 -3.27
N MET A 63 7.04 1.05 -2.31
CA MET A 63 6.99 1.89 -1.12
C MET A 63 7.02 3.38 -1.44
N THR A 64 7.87 3.82 -2.37
CA THR A 64 8.00 5.24 -2.73
C THR A 64 6.73 5.72 -3.43
N VAL A 65 6.19 4.94 -4.37
CA VAL A 65 4.95 5.28 -5.08
C VAL A 65 3.77 5.33 -4.10
N THR A 66 3.63 4.35 -3.20
CA THR A 66 2.55 4.34 -2.21
C THR A 66 2.69 5.52 -1.23
N ALA A 67 3.89 5.75 -0.68
CA ALA A 67 4.14 6.85 0.24
C ALA A 67 3.90 8.21 -0.42
N PHE A 68 4.36 8.39 -1.66
CA PHE A 68 4.16 9.62 -2.43
C PHE A 68 2.67 9.84 -2.75
N GLY A 69 1.95 8.82 -3.22
CA GLY A 69 0.51 8.91 -3.49
C GLY A 69 -0.30 9.27 -2.25
N LEU A 70 0.03 8.67 -1.10
CA LEU A 70 -0.60 8.98 0.18
C LEU A 70 -0.23 10.37 0.70
N LEU A 71 1.02 10.82 0.53
CA LEU A 71 1.46 12.17 0.88
C LEU A 71 0.75 13.23 0.04
N VAL A 72 0.60 13.00 -1.26
CA VAL A 72 -0.18 13.87 -2.15
C VAL A 72 -1.64 13.91 -1.70
N CYS A 73 -2.26 12.76 -1.44
CA CYS A 73 -3.64 12.73 -0.94
C CYS A 73 -3.78 13.41 0.44
N TYR A 74 -2.78 13.28 1.30
CA TYR A 74 -2.73 13.96 2.60
C TYR A 74 -2.59 15.47 2.43
N ARG A 75 -1.75 15.93 1.49
CA ARG A 75 -1.60 17.35 1.17
C ARG A 75 -2.89 17.97 0.62
N PHE A 76 -3.68 17.18 -0.11
CA PHE A 76 -5.00 17.56 -0.61
C PHE A 76 -6.16 17.10 0.29
N SER A 77 -5.91 16.77 1.57
CA SER A 77 -6.94 16.26 2.52
C SER A 77 -8.14 17.19 2.70
N ASN A 78 -7.96 18.47 2.34
CA ASN A 78 -9.01 19.48 2.30
C ASN A 78 -10.15 19.10 1.32
N LEU A 79 -9.84 18.35 0.26
CA LEU A 79 -10.81 17.80 -0.68
C LEU A 79 -11.43 16.51 -0.16
N ARG A 80 -12.76 16.38 -0.26
CA ARG A 80 -13.49 15.14 0.11
C ARG A 80 -13.02 13.93 -0.70
N THR A 81 -12.63 14.13 -1.96
CA THR A 81 -12.10 13.11 -2.86
C THR A 81 -10.77 12.53 -2.37
N ALA A 82 -9.84 13.37 -1.89
CA ALA A 82 -8.55 12.90 -1.37
C ALA A 82 -8.71 12.02 -0.11
N ARG A 83 -9.66 12.39 0.77
CA ARG A 83 -10.03 11.56 1.94
C ARG A 83 -10.65 10.23 1.54
N LEU A 84 -11.47 10.21 0.48
CA LEU A 84 -12.02 8.97 -0.07
C LEU A 84 -10.89 8.11 -0.67
N GLY A 85 -9.93 8.72 -1.36
CA GLY A 85 -8.75 8.05 -1.92
C GLY A 85 -7.92 7.33 -0.86
N ILE A 86 -7.62 7.98 0.27
CA ILE A 86 -6.88 7.35 1.38
C ILE A 86 -7.66 6.16 1.96
N ARG A 87 -8.98 6.29 2.16
CA ARG A 87 -9.81 5.19 2.64
C ARG A 87 -9.86 4.03 1.65
N LEU A 88 -10.03 4.32 0.36
CA LEU A 88 -10.03 3.31 -0.69
C LEU A 88 -8.68 2.58 -0.75
N ALA A 89 -7.57 3.31 -0.62
CA ALA A 89 -6.25 2.69 -0.57
C ALA A 89 -6.14 1.69 0.59
N VAL A 90 -6.58 2.05 1.80
CA VAL A 90 -6.58 1.12 2.95
C VAL A 90 -7.46 -0.10 2.68
N VAL A 91 -8.65 0.08 2.10
CA VAL A 91 -9.57 -1.04 1.78
C VAL A 91 -8.94 -1.97 0.75
N LEU A 92 -8.39 -1.43 -0.34
CA LEU A 92 -7.72 -2.21 -1.38
C LEU A 92 -6.51 -2.97 -0.81
N TYR A 93 -5.67 -2.31 -0.01
CA TYR A 93 -4.55 -2.96 0.66
C TYR A 93 -4.99 -4.06 1.63
N SER A 94 -6.14 -3.90 2.29
CA SER A 94 -6.71 -4.93 3.16
C SER A 94 -7.13 -6.17 2.36
N PHE A 95 -7.76 -5.99 1.19
CA PHE A 95 -8.09 -7.10 0.29
C PHE A 95 -6.84 -7.82 -0.21
N VAL A 96 -5.80 -7.06 -0.59
CA VAL A 96 -4.53 -7.63 -1.06
C VAL A 96 -3.84 -8.41 0.06
N CYS A 97 -3.82 -7.89 1.29
CA CYS A 97 -3.32 -8.63 2.45
C CYS A 97 -4.11 -9.93 2.69
N MET A 98 -5.44 -9.89 2.59
CA MET A 98 -6.28 -11.10 2.69
C MET A 98 -5.96 -12.13 1.61
N TYR A 99 -5.72 -11.67 0.38
CA TYR A 99 -5.32 -12.53 -0.73
C TYR A 99 -3.98 -13.22 -0.45
N HIS A 100 -2.99 -12.49 0.07
CA HIS A 100 -1.72 -13.07 0.51
C HIS A 100 -1.90 -14.09 1.63
N VAL A 101 -2.72 -13.81 2.64
CA VAL A 101 -3.02 -14.77 3.72
C VAL A 101 -3.68 -16.04 3.15
N MET A 102 -4.61 -15.90 2.21
CA MET A 102 -5.21 -17.06 1.56
C MET A 102 -4.20 -17.89 0.78
N ILE A 103 -3.29 -17.28 0.02
CA ILE A 103 -2.23 -18.02 -0.66
C ILE A 103 -1.37 -18.76 0.36
N ILE A 104 -0.91 -18.11 1.43
CA ILE A 104 -0.08 -18.77 2.46
C ILE A 104 -0.80 -19.96 3.11
N PHE A 105 -2.11 -19.88 3.29
CA PHE A 105 -2.91 -20.96 3.91
C PHE A 105 -3.33 -22.07 2.93
N PHE A 106 -3.41 -21.79 1.63
CA PHE A 106 -3.83 -22.74 0.59
C PHE A 106 -2.65 -23.32 -0.24
N GLU A 107 -1.41 -22.91 0.06
CA GLU A 107 -0.16 -23.53 -0.39
C GLU A 107 0.24 -24.69 0.56
#